data_AF-A0A024K3Y1-F1
#
_entry.id   AF-A0A024K3Y1-F1
#
_cell.length_a   1.000
_cell.length_b   1.000
_cell.length_c   1.000
_cell.angle_alpha   90.00
_cell.angle_beta   90.00
_cell.angle_gamma   90.00
#
_symmetry.space_group_name_H-M   'P 1'
#
loop_
_entity.id
_entity.type
_entity.pdbx_description
1 polymer ?
#
loop_
_entity_poly.entity_id
_entity_poly.type
_entity_poly.pdbx_seq_one_letter_code
_entity_poly.pdbx_strand_id
1 'polypeptide(L)'
;MLDERPFTAAKPTGVGVAGPDPVAAQRTWAKIWIVHGFLWLALIAYCWTMWIVSGDFTPNTLGRGLEPTWYVVLVRCVEVIFGIFITGWILWHFVIGPKLRTGRFSFDGLFFLAGWLMFFQEPWIDWTTYQFQYATTFVNFGSWLSHIPGWSSGNGQLIPVPMVYFTAYLWMCAMSGYAGSRYMTYQRRKDPSRSVFRLILQTYGVMIIGDFIVELIMTRTGLISYSSTIPWLTLFAGTDHQFPLYEPLSWPGTFIILSCLHFFRDDRGRSWPERGIDKLKFKREGTKTFARFCAIAGAAQLAILIAFNFPYWFYALHSGPMPQPHIERTWRNGGVCGPTTAFNCPDPKLPISRQSAPDRPELLPERRR
;
A
#
# COMPACT_ATOMS: atom_id res chain seq x y z
N MET A 1 -35.50 35.43 29.12
CA MET A 1 -34.04 35.16 29.05
C MET A 1 -33.86 33.72 29.49
N LEU A 2 -33.63 32.82 28.53
CA LEU A 2 -33.36 31.40 28.77
C LEU A 2 -31.84 31.24 28.88
N ASP A 3 -31.39 30.72 30.02
CA ASP A 3 -29.99 30.46 30.36
C ASP A 3 -29.63 29.04 29.85
N GLU A 4 -29.18 28.94 28.60
CA GLU A 4 -28.66 27.68 28.03
C GLU A 4 -27.23 27.42 28.53
N ARG A 5 -27.12 26.76 29.68
CA ARG A 5 -25.85 26.17 30.13
C ARG A 5 -25.64 24.82 29.43
N PRO A 6 -24.44 24.52 28.90
CA PRO A 6 -24.16 23.21 28.32
C PRO A 6 -24.15 22.14 29.42
N PHE A 7 -24.78 20.99 29.11
CA PHE A 7 -24.81 19.79 29.94
C PHE A 7 -23.41 19.38 30.41
N THR A 8 -23.02 19.82 31.60
CA THR A 8 -21.94 19.18 32.36
C THR A 8 -22.51 17.92 33.00
N ALA A 9 -22.09 16.78 32.47
CA ALA A 9 -22.41 15.48 33.05
C ALA A 9 -22.09 15.46 34.54
N ALA A 10 -23.11 15.16 35.35
CA ALA A 10 -22.96 14.94 36.77
C ALA A 10 -21.90 13.85 37.03
N LYS A 11 -20.96 14.14 37.94
CA LYS A 11 -19.96 13.17 38.41
C LYS A 11 -20.70 12.00 39.08
N PRO A 12 -20.51 10.74 38.63
CA PRO A 12 -21.01 9.60 39.39
C PRO A 12 -20.18 9.48 40.68
N THR A 13 -20.81 9.72 41.82
CA THR A 13 -20.32 9.28 43.12
C THR A 13 -20.56 7.77 43.21
N GLY A 14 -19.53 6.96 42.96
CA GLY A 14 -19.61 5.52 43.08
C GLY A 14 -18.25 4.86 42.98
N VAL A 15 -17.84 4.21 44.07
CA VAL A 15 -16.80 3.16 44.24
C VAL A 15 -15.67 3.17 43.20
N GLY A 16 -14.49 3.66 43.61
CA GLY A 16 -13.27 3.67 42.82
C GLY A 16 -12.79 2.26 42.47
N VAL A 17 -13.29 1.71 41.37
CA VAL A 17 -12.51 0.80 40.55
C VAL A 17 -11.39 1.67 39.98
N ALA A 18 -10.18 1.53 40.51
CA ALA A 18 -9.01 2.18 39.96
C ALA A 18 -8.87 1.72 38.50
N GLY A 19 -9.38 2.53 37.57
CA GLY A 19 -9.16 2.32 36.15
C GLY A 19 -7.65 2.23 35.89
N PRO A 20 -7.23 1.49 34.85
CA PRO A 20 -5.81 1.30 34.57
C PRO A 20 -5.11 2.67 34.52
N ASP A 21 -3.96 2.77 35.21
CA ASP A 21 -3.15 4.00 35.27
C ASP A 21 -2.97 4.53 33.83
N PRO A 22 -3.47 5.74 33.52
CA PRO A 22 -3.39 6.32 32.17
C PRO A 22 -1.96 6.35 31.62
N VAL A 23 -0.95 6.52 32.48
CA VAL A 23 0.46 6.52 32.09
C VAL A 23 0.93 5.12 31.73
N ALA A 24 0.57 4.12 32.55
CA ALA A 24 0.85 2.73 32.26
C ALA A 24 0.18 2.27 30.95
N ALA A 25 -1.07 2.67 30.71
CA ALA A 25 -1.80 2.36 29.49
C ALA A 25 -1.12 2.95 28.23
N GLN A 26 -0.75 4.24 28.26
CA GLN A 26 -0.02 4.88 27.16
C GLN A 26 1.31 4.18 26.86
N ARG A 27 2.04 3.78 27.91
CA ARG A 27 3.30 3.04 27.78
C ARG A 27 3.08 1.67 27.12
N THR A 28 2.01 0.96 27.50
CA THR A 28 1.67 -0.35 26.92
C THR A 28 1.31 -0.21 25.45
N TRP A 29 0.47 0.75 25.09
CA TRP A 29 0.10 1.01 23.68
C TRP A 29 1.30 1.37 22.81
N ALA A 30 2.21 2.22 23.31
CA ALA A 30 3.46 2.52 22.60
C ALA A 30 4.28 1.25 22.32
N LYS A 31 4.40 0.34 23.30
CA LYS A 31 5.10 -0.93 23.10
C LYS A 31 4.43 -1.80 22.04
N ILE A 32 3.09 -1.89 22.06
CA ILE A 32 2.34 -2.67 21.06
C ILE A 32 2.63 -2.15 19.65
N TRP A 33 2.56 -0.83 19.43
CA TRP A 33 2.87 -0.25 18.12
C TRP A 33 4.32 -0.48 17.67
N ILE A 34 5.28 -0.37 18.58
CA ILE A 34 6.68 -0.64 18.29
C ILE A 34 6.87 -2.12 17.89
N VAL A 35 6.32 -3.04 18.68
CA VAL A 35 6.44 -4.49 18.42
C VAL A 35 5.74 -4.85 17.10
N HIS A 36 4.52 -4.37 16.89
CA HIS A 36 3.78 -4.57 15.64
C HIS A 36 4.57 -4.09 14.43
N GLY A 37 5.09 -2.87 14.46
CA GLY A 37 5.94 -2.34 13.41
C GLY A 37 7.21 -3.13 13.19
N PHE A 38 7.88 -3.55 14.27
CA PHE A 38 9.08 -4.39 14.19
C PHE A 38 8.79 -5.74 13.54
N LEU A 39 7.66 -6.38 13.85
CA LEU A 39 7.25 -7.63 13.22
C LEU A 39 7.02 -7.46 11.71
N TRP A 40 6.41 -6.35 11.29
CA TRP A 40 6.31 -6.02 9.86
C TRP A 40 7.69 -5.85 9.21
N LEU A 41 8.60 -5.10 9.84
CA LEU A 41 9.97 -4.92 9.32
C LEU A 41 10.72 -6.26 9.22
N ALA A 42 10.53 -7.16 10.20
CA ALA A 42 11.13 -8.49 10.17
C ALA A 42 10.56 -9.34 9.03
N LEU A 43 9.24 -9.30 8.79
CA LEU A 43 8.61 -10.01 7.68
C LEU A 43 9.09 -9.47 6.32
N ILE A 44 9.18 -8.14 6.15
CA ILE A 44 9.72 -7.50 4.95
C ILE A 44 11.16 -7.97 4.71
N ALA A 45 11.99 -7.87 5.73
CA ALA A 45 13.40 -8.27 5.65
C ALA A 45 13.54 -9.76 5.28
N TYR A 46 12.74 -10.64 5.89
CA TYR A 46 12.71 -12.06 5.57
C TYR A 46 12.35 -12.30 4.09
N CYS A 47 11.21 -11.76 3.64
CA CYS A 47 10.71 -12.03 2.29
C CYS A 47 11.65 -11.47 1.21
N TRP A 48 12.17 -10.25 1.38
CA TRP A 48 13.12 -9.66 0.44
C TRP A 48 14.48 -10.37 0.46
N THR A 49 14.93 -10.86 1.62
CA THR A 49 16.14 -11.69 1.68
C THR A 49 15.93 -13.00 0.93
N MET A 50 14.79 -13.67 1.15
CA MET A 50 14.47 -14.92 0.46
C MET A 50 14.36 -14.72 -1.05
N TRP A 51 13.73 -13.64 -1.49
CA TRP A 51 13.63 -13.27 -2.91
C TRP A 51 14.99 -13.14 -3.60
N ILE A 52 15.97 -12.54 -2.92
CA ILE A 52 17.33 -12.39 -3.45
C ILE A 52 18.08 -13.73 -3.41
N VAL A 53 18.03 -14.45 -2.27
CA VAL A 53 18.84 -15.64 -2.03
C VAL A 53 18.32 -16.88 -2.76
N SER A 54 17.02 -16.97 -3.04
CA SER A 54 16.43 -18.09 -3.80
C SER A 54 16.79 -18.07 -5.29
N GLY A 55 17.25 -16.93 -5.81
CA GLY A 55 17.43 -16.71 -7.25
C GLY A 55 16.16 -16.23 -7.96
N ASP A 56 15.07 -15.94 -7.24
CA ASP A 56 13.83 -15.42 -7.82
C ASP A 56 13.93 -13.92 -8.17
N PHE A 57 14.90 -13.19 -7.59
CA PHE A 57 15.25 -11.82 -8.00
C PHE A 57 15.92 -11.83 -9.39
N THR A 58 15.13 -12.05 -10.43
CA THR A 58 15.57 -12.10 -11.82
C THR A 58 14.69 -11.23 -12.69
N PRO A 59 15.24 -10.54 -13.71
CA PRO A 59 14.43 -9.73 -14.59
C PRO A 59 13.34 -10.55 -15.29
N ASN A 60 12.06 -10.25 -15.02
CA ASN A 60 10.97 -10.81 -15.83
C ASN A 60 10.89 -10.04 -17.15
N THR A 61 11.33 -10.70 -18.21
CA THR A 61 11.39 -10.16 -19.58
C THR A 61 10.34 -10.78 -20.50
N LEU A 62 9.42 -11.59 -19.96
CA LEU A 62 8.42 -12.30 -20.74
C LEU A 62 7.56 -11.32 -21.55
N GLY A 63 7.56 -11.50 -22.87
CA GLY A 63 6.84 -10.65 -23.81
C GLY A 63 7.48 -9.29 -24.11
N ARG A 64 8.59 -8.92 -23.44
CA ARG A 64 9.27 -7.64 -23.68
C ARG A 64 9.79 -7.58 -25.12
N GLY A 65 9.53 -6.47 -25.80
CA GLY A 65 9.83 -6.24 -27.22
C GLY A 65 8.67 -6.51 -28.16
N LEU A 66 7.55 -7.05 -27.67
CA LEU A 66 6.31 -7.20 -28.44
C LEU A 66 5.38 -5.98 -28.32
N GLU A 67 5.76 -5.00 -27.51
CA GLU A 67 4.93 -3.82 -27.27
C GLU A 67 5.11 -2.77 -28.36
N PRO A 68 4.08 -1.95 -28.65
CA PRO A 68 4.22 -0.80 -29.54
C PRO A 68 5.29 0.19 -29.03
N THR A 69 6.08 0.78 -29.92
CA THR A 69 7.17 1.71 -29.57
C THR A 69 6.70 2.88 -28.71
N TRP A 70 5.51 3.45 -28.97
CA TRP A 70 4.98 4.57 -28.18
C TRP A 70 4.78 4.18 -26.70
N TYR A 71 4.38 2.93 -26.45
CA TYR A 71 4.13 2.43 -25.10
C TYR A 71 5.44 2.23 -24.36
N VAL A 72 6.46 1.69 -25.03
CA VAL A 72 7.82 1.59 -24.48
C VAL A 72 8.36 2.97 -24.09
N VAL A 73 8.21 3.97 -24.97
CA VAL A 73 8.64 5.36 -24.67
C VAL A 73 7.89 5.90 -23.45
N LEU A 74 6.57 5.70 -23.38
CA LEU A 74 5.76 6.12 -22.23
C LEU A 74 6.28 5.50 -20.92
N VAL A 75 6.47 4.18 -20.89
CA VAL A 75 6.98 3.44 -19.71
C VAL A 75 8.34 3.99 -19.29
N ARG A 76 9.27 4.20 -20.23
CA ARG A 76 10.61 4.76 -19.92
C ARG A 76 10.53 6.19 -19.39
N CYS A 77 9.64 7.03 -19.93
CA CYS A 77 9.40 8.36 -19.40
C CYS A 77 8.88 8.30 -17.95
N VAL A 78 7.95 7.39 -17.65
CA VAL A 78 7.43 7.21 -16.29
C VAL A 78 8.53 6.77 -15.33
N GLU A 79 9.36 5.79 -15.72
CA GLU A 79 10.48 5.31 -14.90
C GLU A 79 11.50 6.42 -14.60
N VAL A 80 11.85 7.22 -15.59
CA VAL A 80 12.84 8.29 -15.42
C VAL A 80 12.26 9.46 -14.61
N ILE A 81 11.06 9.93 -14.96
CA ILE A 81 10.46 11.10 -14.31
C ILE A 81 10.07 10.76 -12.87
N PHE A 82 9.25 9.73 -12.67
CA PHE A 82 8.74 9.40 -11.33
C PHE A 82 9.74 8.57 -10.53
N GLY A 83 10.33 7.55 -11.17
CA GLY A 83 11.23 6.62 -10.49
C GLY A 83 12.56 7.25 -10.07
N ILE A 84 13.11 8.19 -10.86
CA ILE A 84 14.39 8.83 -10.56
C ILE A 84 14.20 10.27 -10.07
N PHE A 85 13.64 11.17 -10.88
CA PHE A 85 13.65 12.60 -10.57
C PHE A 85 12.74 12.97 -9.40
N ILE A 86 11.46 12.59 -9.44
CA ILE A 86 10.50 12.89 -8.36
C ILE A 86 10.90 12.15 -7.08
N THR A 87 11.25 10.87 -7.17
CA THR A 87 11.73 10.08 -6.03
C THR A 87 12.97 10.72 -5.39
N GLY A 88 13.97 11.09 -6.19
CA GLY A 88 15.19 11.76 -5.71
C GLY A 88 14.88 13.09 -5.01
N TRP A 89 13.97 13.89 -5.58
CA TRP A 89 13.52 15.14 -4.97
C TRP A 89 12.82 14.91 -3.62
N ILE A 90 11.92 13.93 -3.51
CA ILE A 90 11.23 13.60 -2.24
C ILE A 90 12.23 13.17 -1.19
N LEU A 91 13.12 12.22 -1.53
CA LEU A 91 14.14 11.73 -0.60
C LEU A 91 15.07 12.87 -0.15
N TRP A 92 15.49 13.73 -1.08
CA TRP A 92 16.31 14.89 -0.74
C TRP A 92 15.57 15.87 0.17
N HIS A 93 14.33 16.23 -0.14
CA HIS A 93 13.59 17.28 0.55
C HIS A 93 13.10 16.87 1.94
N PHE A 94 12.60 15.64 2.08
CA PHE A 94 11.93 15.19 3.31
C PHE A 94 12.83 14.31 4.20
N VAL A 95 13.78 13.57 3.61
CA VAL A 95 14.56 12.56 4.34
C VAL A 95 16.01 13.00 4.52
N ILE A 96 16.76 13.15 3.42
CA ILE A 96 18.22 13.33 3.42
C ILE A 96 18.60 14.75 3.84
N GLY A 97 18.07 15.77 3.16
CA GLY A 97 18.40 17.18 3.43
C GLY A 97 18.12 17.61 4.87
N PRO A 98 16.91 17.35 5.42
CA PRO A 98 16.62 17.64 6.83
C PRO A 98 17.52 16.87 7.81
N LYS A 99 17.82 15.60 7.52
CA LYS A 99 18.74 14.81 8.34
C LYS A 99 20.15 15.38 8.34
N LEU A 100 20.66 15.81 7.19
CA LEU A 100 21.99 16.42 7.08
C LEU A 100 22.06 17.77 7.81
N ARG A 101 21.02 18.60 7.72
CA ARG A 101 20.98 19.92 8.39
C ARG A 101 20.82 19.84 9.91
N THR A 102 20.04 18.88 10.41
CA THR A 102 19.66 18.81 11.84
C THR A 102 20.33 17.66 12.60
N GLY A 103 21.01 16.76 11.91
CA GLY A 103 21.58 15.53 12.47
C GLY A 103 20.54 14.49 12.91
N ARG A 104 19.24 14.72 12.69
CA ARG A 104 18.15 13.87 13.18
C ARG A 104 17.07 13.67 12.11
N PHE A 105 16.37 12.54 12.18
CA PHE A 105 15.20 12.33 11.32
C PHE A 105 14.00 13.12 11.85
N SER A 106 13.42 13.95 10.99
CA SER A 106 12.15 14.64 11.24
C SER A 106 10.99 13.63 11.23
N PHE A 107 9.83 14.05 11.73
CA PHE A 107 8.60 13.25 11.58
C PHE A 107 8.32 12.96 10.11
N ASP A 108 8.40 13.97 9.24
CA ASP A 108 8.15 13.80 7.80
C ASP A 108 9.12 12.78 7.18
N GLY A 109 10.41 12.83 7.55
CA GLY A 109 11.39 11.85 7.07
C GLY A 109 11.02 10.42 7.47
N LEU A 110 10.59 10.19 8.72
CA LEU A 110 10.12 8.88 9.16
C LEU A 110 8.81 8.46 8.48
N PHE A 111 7.89 9.40 8.27
CA PHE A 111 6.61 9.18 7.61
C PHE A 111 6.78 8.78 6.15
N PHE A 112 7.66 9.45 5.40
CA PHE A 112 7.95 9.08 4.00
C PHE A 112 8.63 7.73 3.89
N LEU A 113 9.58 7.41 4.77
CA LEU A 113 10.22 6.08 4.80
C LEU A 113 9.21 4.98 5.19
N ALA A 114 8.29 5.27 6.11
CA ALA A 114 7.23 4.35 6.50
C ALA A 114 6.24 4.13 5.36
N GLY A 115 5.87 5.19 4.64
CA GLY A 115 5.05 5.14 3.44
C GLY A 115 5.69 4.27 2.35
N TRP A 116 6.98 4.48 2.06
CA TRP A 116 7.73 3.66 1.10
C TRP A 116 7.64 2.16 1.40
N LEU A 117 7.77 1.75 2.66
CA LEU A 117 7.72 0.34 3.03
C LEU A 117 6.36 -0.32 2.78
N MET A 118 5.29 0.44 2.62
CA MET A 118 3.97 -0.11 2.27
C MET A 118 3.98 -0.80 0.90
N PHE A 119 4.95 -0.50 0.05
CA PHE A 119 5.19 -1.22 -1.21
C PHE A 119 5.28 -2.74 -1.02
N PHE A 120 5.74 -3.21 0.13
CA PHE A 120 5.77 -4.65 0.46
C PHE A 120 4.39 -5.34 0.33
N GLN A 121 3.32 -4.58 0.56
CA GLN A 121 1.94 -5.04 0.49
C GLN A 121 1.26 -4.73 -0.85
N GLU A 122 1.95 -4.10 -1.80
CA GLU A 122 1.37 -3.69 -3.09
C GLU A 122 0.76 -4.88 -3.86
N PRO A 123 1.53 -5.94 -4.15
CA PRO A 123 0.99 -7.03 -4.96
C PRO A 123 0.13 -8.03 -4.16
N TRP A 124 -0.26 -7.70 -2.93
CA TRP A 124 -1.08 -8.59 -2.10
C TRP A 124 -2.54 -8.68 -2.55
N ILE A 125 -2.96 -7.74 -3.40
CA ILE A 125 -4.19 -7.85 -4.20
C ILE A 125 -4.25 -9.20 -4.95
N ASP A 126 -3.11 -9.77 -5.34
CA ASP A 126 -3.04 -11.02 -6.08
C ASP A 126 -2.91 -12.28 -5.20
N TRP A 127 -3.15 -12.17 -3.89
CA TRP A 127 -2.92 -13.26 -2.93
C TRP A 127 -3.75 -14.50 -3.26
N THR A 128 -5.03 -14.31 -3.53
CA THR A 128 -6.00 -15.40 -3.77
C THR A 128 -6.22 -15.64 -5.25
N THR A 129 -6.45 -14.56 -6.01
CA THR A 129 -6.76 -14.58 -7.43
C THR A 129 -5.92 -13.50 -8.09
N TYR A 130 -5.45 -13.71 -9.32
CA TYR A 130 -4.68 -12.70 -10.03
C TYR A 130 -5.60 -11.56 -10.51
N GLN A 131 -5.62 -10.45 -9.78
CA GLN A 131 -6.58 -9.36 -9.96
C GLN A 131 -5.95 -8.11 -10.57
N PHE A 132 -4.65 -7.89 -10.38
CA PHE A 132 -3.96 -6.69 -10.81
C PHE A 132 -2.58 -7.03 -11.33
N GLN A 133 -2.08 -6.23 -12.27
CA GLN A 133 -0.74 -6.42 -12.79
C GLN A 133 -0.18 -5.17 -13.46
N TYR A 134 1.14 -5.13 -13.52
CA TYR A 134 1.89 -4.22 -14.35
C TYR A 134 2.40 -4.92 -15.60
N ALA A 135 2.76 -4.15 -16.62
CA ALA A 135 3.42 -4.71 -17.80
C ALA A 135 4.87 -5.11 -17.50
N THR A 136 5.34 -6.21 -18.11
CA THR A 136 6.76 -6.63 -18.05
C THR A 136 7.70 -5.70 -18.83
N THR A 137 7.14 -4.76 -19.58
CA THR A 137 7.85 -3.66 -20.25
C THR A 137 8.64 -2.82 -19.26
N PHE A 138 8.11 -2.63 -18.06
CA PHE A 138 8.83 -1.99 -16.97
C PHE A 138 10.04 -2.81 -16.53
N VAL A 139 11.07 -2.11 -16.05
CA VAL A 139 12.17 -2.72 -15.30
C VAL A 139 11.61 -3.29 -14.01
N ASN A 140 11.59 -4.62 -13.92
CA ASN A 140 11.04 -5.39 -12.81
C ASN A 140 11.90 -6.65 -12.61
N PHE A 141 11.84 -7.23 -11.41
CA PHE A 141 12.62 -8.41 -11.02
C PHE A 141 11.73 -9.54 -10.49
N GLY A 142 10.49 -9.62 -11.00
CA GLY A 142 9.46 -10.45 -10.38
C GLY A 142 9.05 -9.91 -9.02
N SER A 143 8.71 -10.81 -8.09
CA SER A 143 8.27 -10.43 -6.75
C SER A 143 8.70 -11.43 -5.67
N TRP A 144 8.66 -10.99 -4.41
CA TRP A 144 8.93 -11.83 -3.23
C TRP A 144 7.74 -12.68 -2.78
N LEU A 145 6.62 -12.64 -3.50
CA LEU A 145 5.31 -13.12 -3.02
C LEU A 145 5.30 -14.60 -2.64
N SER A 146 5.96 -15.44 -3.44
CA SER A 146 6.06 -16.89 -3.19
C SER A 146 6.83 -17.26 -1.92
N HIS A 147 7.54 -16.31 -1.30
CA HIS A 147 8.22 -16.50 -0.02
C HIS A 147 7.40 -16.04 1.19
N ILE A 148 6.28 -15.36 0.97
CA ILE A 148 5.41 -14.94 2.05
C ILE A 148 4.73 -16.18 2.65
N PRO A 149 4.83 -16.41 3.97
CA PRO A 149 4.16 -17.54 4.60
C PRO A 149 2.65 -17.49 4.37
N GLY A 150 2.10 -18.56 3.78
CA GLY A 150 0.67 -18.66 3.48
C GLY A 150 0.22 -18.01 2.17
N TRP A 151 1.16 -17.54 1.32
CA TRP A 151 0.84 -17.11 -0.04
C TRP A 151 0.09 -18.22 -0.79
N SER A 152 -1.01 -17.85 -1.49
CA SER A 152 -1.90 -18.83 -2.11
C SER A 152 -1.75 -18.89 -3.63
N SER A 153 -1.62 -17.75 -4.32
CA SER A 153 -1.62 -17.69 -5.78
C SER A 153 -0.39 -18.36 -6.41
N GLY A 154 -0.60 -19.05 -7.53
CA GLY A 154 0.46 -19.68 -8.30
C GLY A 154 1.40 -18.67 -8.95
N ASN A 155 2.65 -19.06 -9.19
CA ASN A 155 3.67 -18.24 -9.86
C ASN A 155 3.83 -16.82 -9.28
N GLY A 156 3.63 -16.63 -7.97
CA GLY A 156 3.77 -15.33 -7.32
C GLY A 156 5.11 -14.64 -7.65
N GLN A 157 6.21 -15.40 -7.74
CA GLN A 157 7.53 -14.89 -8.10
C GLN A 157 7.60 -14.22 -9.49
N LEU A 158 6.71 -14.57 -10.42
CA LEU A 158 6.65 -13.99 -11.76
C LEU A 158 5.81 -12.73 -11.84
N ILE A 159 4.97 -12.43 -10.83
CA ILE A 159 4.15 -11.21 -10.81
C ILE A 159 5.09 -10.02 -10.97
N PRO A 160 4.97 -9.26 -12.07
CA PRO A 160 5.93 -8.21 -12.38
C PRO A 160 5.67 -7.02 -11.48
N VAL A 161 6.62 -6.71 -10.60
CA VAL A 161 6.56 -5.51 -9.75
C VAL A 161 7.60 -4.49 -10.21
N PRO A 162 7.21 -3.42 -10.91
CA PRO A 162 8.14 -2.45 -11.45
C PRO A 162 8.91 -1.67 -10.40
N MET A 163 10.18 -1.38 -10.70
CA MET A 163 11.03 -0.57 -9.83
C MET A 163 10.59 0.89 -9.70
N VAL A 164 9.81 1.41 -10.66
CA VAL A 164 9.18 2.73 -10.50
C VAL A 164 8.05 2.70 -9.47
N TYR A 165 7.30 1.60 -9.38
CA TYR A 165 6.25 1.43 -8.37
C TYR A 165 6.81 1.03 -7.01
N PHE A 166 8.00 0.43 -6.96
CA PHE A 166 8.82 0.32 -5.74
C PHE A 166 9.00 1.67 -5.03
N THR A 167 9.17 2.74 -5.80
CA THR A 167 9.31 4.10 -5.26
C THR A 167 8.00 4.90 -5.30
N ALA A 168 6.94 4.40 -5.94
CA ALA A 168 5.62 5.04 -5.96
C ALA A 168 5.04 5.27 -4.59
N TYR A 169 5.37 4.43 -3.62
CA TYR A 169 4.91 4.62 -2.26
C TYR A 169 5.46 5.89 -1.57
N LEU A 170 6.51 6.50 -2.13
CA LEU A 170 6.95 7.85 -1.75
C LEU A 170 6.07 8.94 -2.40
N TRP A 171 5.81 8.86 -3.70
CA TRP A 171 5.17 9.94 -4.47
C TRP A 171 3.66 9.80 -4.68
N MET A 172 3.07 8.61 -4.54
CA MET A 172 1.64 8.35 -4.42
C MET A 172 1.23 8.27 -2.96
N CYS A 173 1.65 7.26 -2.20
CA CYS A 173 1.09 7.03 -0.87
C CYS A 173 1.49 8.10 0.15
N ALA A 174 2.80 8.27 0.38
CA ALA A 174 3.28 9.23 1.37
C ALA A 174 2.97 10.68 0.95
N MET A 175 3.18 11.03 -0.33
CA MET A 175 2.86 12.38 -0.81
C MET A 175 1.35 12.68 -0.77
N SER A 176 0.47 11.75 -1.13
CA SER A 176 -0.99 11.95 -1.01
C SER A 176 -1.42 12.07 0.45
N GLY A 177 -0.84 11.28 1.35
CA GLY A 177 -1.05 11.43 2.79
C GLY A 177 -0.62 12.81 3.31
N TYR A 178 0.55 13.28 2.87
CA TYR A 178 1.05 14.62 3.19
C TYR A 178 0.18 15.73 2.57
N ALA A 179 -0.20 15.61 1.30
CA ALA A 179 -1.05 16.58 0.61
C ALA A 179 -2.44 16.65 1.26
N GLY A 180 -3.00 15.50 1.63
CA GLY A 180 -4.25 15.38 2.38
C GLY A 180 -4.18 16.10 3.73
N SER A 181 -3.08 15.93 4.48
CA SER A 181 -2.91 16.65 5.75
C SER A 181 -2.79 18.17 5.56
N ARG A 182 -2.16 18.62 4.46
CA ARG A 182 -2.12 20.05 4.09
C ARG A 182 -3.49 20.57 3.70
N TYR A 183 -4.27 19.80 2.96
CA TYR A 183 -5.66 20.13 2.65
C TYR A 183 -6.52 20.22 3.93
N MET A 184 -6.38 19.26 4.84
CA MET A 184 -7.03 19.31 6.15
C MET A 184 -6.64 20.57 6.94
N THR A 185 -5.36 20.96 6.92
CA THR A 185 -4.88 22.19 7.55
C THR A 185 -5.52 23.42 6.94
N TYR A 186 -5.61 23.48 5.61
CA TYR A 186 -6.26 24.57 4.89
C TYR A 186 -7.75 24.69 5.23
N GLN A 187 -8.47 23.57 5.24
CA GLN A 187 -9.90 23.55 5.60
C GLN A 187 -10.12 23.95 7.07
N ARG A 188 -9.24 23.56 7.99
CA ARG A 188 -9.29 23.97 9.41
C ARG A 188 -9.03 25.46 9.60
N ARG A 189 -8.14 26.08 8.81
CA ARG A 189 -7.88 27.52 8.85
C ARG A 189 -9.09 28.35 8.40
N LYS A 190 -9.83 27.85 7.41
CA LYS A 190 -11.06 28.51 6.92
C LYS A 190 -12.22 28.47 7.92
N ASP A 191 -12.30 27.43 8.74
CA ASP A 191 -13.33 27.28 9.78
C ASP A 191 -12.78 26.35 10.88
N PRO A 192 -12.30 26.94 11.98
CA PRO A 192 -11.78 26.19 13.11
C PRO A 192 -12.83 25.25 13.73
N SER A 193 -14.12 25.56 13.61
CA SER A 193 -15.24 24.81 14.20
C SER A 193 -15.65 23.57 13.41
N ARG A 194 -15.07 23.34 12.22
CA ARG A 194 -15.35 22.15 11.39
C ARG A 194 -15.18 20.86 12.20
N SER A 195 -16.18 19.99 12.22
CA SER A 195 -16.02 18.69 12.90
C SER A 195 -14.90 17.87 12.26
N VAL A 196 -14.25 17.02 13.07
CA VAL A 196 -13.21 16.08 12.60
C VAL A 196 -13.76 15.17 11.50
N PHE A 197 -14.99 14.68 11.67
CA PHE A 197 -15.66 13.82 10.69
C PHE A 197 -15.82 14.53 9.34
N ARG A 198 -16.29 15.78 9.33
CA ARG A 198 -16.45 16.56 8.08
C ARG A 198 -15.10 16.77 7.39
N LEU A 199 -14.03 17.00 8.16
CA LEU A 199 -12.69 17.20 7.63
C LEU A 199 -12.16 15.95 6.93
N ILE A 200 -12.33 14.79 7.56
CA ILE A 200 -11.94 13.49 7.00
C ILE A 200 -12.74 13.19 5.73
N LEU A 201 -14.07 13.30 5.79
CA LEU A 201 -14.96 12.99 4.67
C LEU A 201 -14.70 13.87 3.45
N GLN A 202 -14.48 15.18 3.64
CA GLN A 202 -14.16 16.10 2.55
C GLN A 202 -12.81 15.76 1.91
N THR A 203 -11.79 15.49 2.73
CA THR A 203 -10.46 15.13 2.23
C THR A 203 -10.50 13.83 1.47
N TYR A 204 -11.22 12.84 2.00
CA TYR A 204 -11.43 11.56 1.35
C TYR A 204 -12.14 11.71 0.01
N GLY A 205 -13.23 12.49 -0.05
CA GLY A 205 -13.93 12.75 -1.32
C GLY A 205 -13.04 13.38 -2.39
N VAL A 206 -12.14 14.30 -2.02
CA VAL A 206 -11.15 14.87 -2.97
C VAL A 206 -10.17 13.81 -3.44
N MET A 207 -9.73 12.91 -2.54
CA MET A 207 -8.83 11.81 -2.90
C MET A 207 -9.49 10.81 -3.84
N ILE A 208 -10.75 10.42 -3.60
CA ILE A 208 -11.54 9.55 -4.50
C ILE A 208 -11.57 10.13 -5.91
N ILE A 209 -11.85 11.43 -6.04
CA ILE A 209 -11.91 12.09 -7.35
C ILE A 209 -10.53 12.10 -8.03
N GLY A 210 -9.47 12.44 -7.29
CA GLY A 210 -8.11 12.46 -7.82
C GLY A 210 -7.66 11.08 -8.28
N ASP A 211 -7.94 10.06 -7.47
CA ASP A 211 -7.63 8.67 -7.72
C ASP A 211 -8.37 8.14 -8.94
N PHE A 212 -9.68 8.36 -9.02
CA PHE A 212 -10.48 8.02 -10.20
C PHE A 212 -9.88 8.58 -11.50
N ILE A 213 -9.40 9.83 -11.49
CA ILE A 213 -8.79 10.46 -12.68
C ILE A 213 -7.44 9.81 -13.01
N VAL A 214 -6.58 9.65 -12.02
CA VAL A 214 -5.23 9.08 -12.20
C VAL A 214 -5.33 7.63 -12.66
N GLU A 215 -6.14 6.83 -11.99
CA GLU A 215 -6.33 5.41 -12.27
C GLU A 215 -6.96 5.20 -13.65
N LEU A 216 -7.92 6.05 -14.04
CA LEU A 216 -8.47 6.03 -15.39
C LEU A 216 -7.38 6.34 -16.44
N ILE A 217 -6.51 7.33 -16.21
CA ILE A 217 -5.39 7.59 -17.12
C ILE A 217 -4.45 6.39 -17.19
N MET A 218 -4.12 5.77 -16.06
CA MET A 218 -3.19 4.65 -15.99
C MET A 218 -3.75 3.39 -16.64
N THR A 219 -5.03 3.07 -16.45
CA THR A 219 -5.70 1.94 -17.13
C THR A 219 -5.87 2.19 -18.63
N ARG A 220 -6.21 3.42 -19.05
CA ARG A 220 -6.35 3.79 -20.48
C ARG A 220 -5.03 3.79 -21.24
N THR A 221 -3.95 4.22 -20.58
CA THR A 221 -2.59 4.13 -21.15
C THR A 221 -1.99 2.73 -20.98
N GLY A 222 -2.59 1.90 -20.14
CA GLY A 222 -2.13 0.57 -19.80
C GLY A 222 -0.84 0.58 -18.99
N LEU A 223 -0.58 1.62 -18.20
CA LEU A 223 0.50 1.58 -17.20
C LEU A 223 0.19 0.56 -16.09
N ILE A 224 -1.09 0.33 -15.84
CA ILE A 224 -1.62 -0.70 -14.95
C ILE A 224 -2.73 -1.47 -15.66
N SER A 225 -3.02 -2.67 -15.17
CA SER A 225 -4.08 -3.51 -15.72
C SER A 225 -4.76 -4.28 -14.61
N TYR A 226 -6.08 -4.21 -14.56
CA TYR A 226 -6.87 -5.09 -13.72
C TYR A 226 -7.08 -6.40 -14.45
N SER A 227 -6.42 -7.47 -13.99
CA SER A 227 -6.53 -8.82 -14.56
C SER A 227 -7.90 -9.43 -14.31
N SER A 228 -8.53 -9.19 -13.16
CA SER A 228 -9.82 -9.79 -12.82
C SER A 228 -10.59 -8.89 -11.85
N THR A 229 -11.83 -8.58 -12.20
CA THR A 229 -12.68 -7.66 -11.43
C THR A 229 -14.12 -8.15 -11.37
N ILE A 230 -14.91 -7.62 -10.43
CA ILE A 230 -16.35 -7.84 -10.37
C ILE A 230 -17.03 -7.15 -11.58
N PRO A 231 -17.58 -7.89 -12.57
CA PRO A 231 -17.97 -7.29 -13.85
C PRO A 231 -19.04 -6.19 -13.74
N TRP A 232 -20.02 -6.36 -12.85
CA TRP A 232 -21.13 -5.42 -12.68
C TRP A 232 -20.75 -4.14 -11.90
N LEU A 233 -19.58 -4.11 -11.25
CA LEU A 233 -19.01 -2.92 -10.59
C LEU A 233 -17.78 -2.37 -11.34
N THR A 234 -17.66 -2.66 -12.63
CA THR A 234 -16.45 -2.34 -13.40
C THR A 234 -16.82 -1.56 -14.66
N LEU A 235 -16.14 -0.42 -14.87
CA LEU A 235 -16.18 0.29 -16.14
C LEU A 235 -15.39 -0.49 -17.19
N PHE A 236 -15.91 -0.58 -18.42
CA PHE A 236 -15.28 -1.30 -19.53
C PHE A 236 -14.94 -2.77 -19.19
N ALA A 237 -15.79 -3.42 -18.39
CA ALA A 237 -15.61 -4.80 -17.97
C ALA A 237 -15.35 -5.74 -19.16
N GLY A 238 -14.37 -6.64 -19.03
CA GLY A 238 -13.99 -7.59 -20.08
C GLY A 238 -13.09 -7.02 -21.18
N THR A 239 -12.72 -5.74 -21.10
CA THR A 239 -11.74 -5.11 -22.01
C THR A 239 -10.37 -4.95 -21.36
N ASP A 240 -9.36 -4.61 -22.17
CA ASP A 240 -8.00 -4.22 -21.75
C ASP A 240 -7.99 -3.11 -20.68
N HIS A 241 -8.98 -2.22 -20.74
CA HIS A 241 -9.03 -1.00 -19.93
C HIS A 241 -10.06 -1.10 -18.80
N GLN A 242 -10.36 -2.31 -18.34
CA GLN A 242 -11.35 -2.48 -17.28
C GLN A 242 -10.91 -1.78 -16.00
N PHE A 243 -11.84 -1.06 -15.37
CA PHE A 243 -11.57 -0.24 -14.20
C PHE A 243 -12.65 -0.45 -13.13
N PRO A 244 -12.33 -1.15 -12.02
CA PRO A 244 -13.29 -1.42 -10.96
C PRO A 244 -13.66 -0.16 -10.17
N LEU A 245 -14.95 0.16 -10.08
CA LEU A 245 -15.46 1.34 -9.36
C LEU A 245 -15.30 1.26 -7.83
N TYR A 246 -14.99 0.07 -7.30
CA TYR A 246 -14.67 -0.11 -5.89
C TYR A 246 -13.21 0.21 -5.56
N GLU A 247 -12.35 0.36 -6.57
CA GLU A 247 -10.96 0.73 -6.37
C GLU A 247 -10.81 2.16 -5.83
N PRO A 248 -11.49 3.18 -6.40
CA PRO A 248 -11.41 4.54 -5.89
C PRO A 248 -12.02 4.72 -4.51
N LEU A 249 -12.59 3.67 -3.93
CA LEU A 249 -12.99 3.63 -2.52
C LEU A 249 -11.91 2.96 -1.67
N SER A 250 -11.37 1.84 -2.12
CA SER A 250 -10.42 1.06 -1.33
C SER A 250 -9.05 1.74 -1.27
N TRP A 251 -8.53 2.18 -2.41
CA TRP A 251 -7.17 2.73 -2.48
C TRP A 251 -7.04 4.09 -1.79
N PRO A 252 -7.95 5.08 -2.02
CA PRO A 252 -7.96 6.33 -1.26
C PRO A 252 -8.21 6.15 0.24
N GLY A 253 -8.81 5.02 0.65
CA GLY A 253 -8.94 4.64 2.06
C GLY A 253 -7.57 4.60 2.77
N THR A 254 -6.54 4.15 2.06
CA THR A 254 -5.15 4.18 2.56
C THR A 254 -4.65 5.61 2.72
N PHE A 255 -4.86 6.46 1.72
CA PHE A 255 -4.38 7.85 1.73
C PHE A 255 -5.04 8.68 2.83
N ILE A 256 -6.33 8.48 3.10
CA ILE A 256 -7.01 9.21 4.16
C ILE A 256 -6.52 8.79 5.55
N ILE A 257 -6.22 7.50 5.77
CA ILE A 257 -5.62 7.04 7.04
C ILE A 257 -4.22 7.64 7.22
N LEU A 258 -3.38 7.65 6.17
CA LEU A 258 -2.08 8.30 6.21
C LEU A 258 -2.18 9.82 6.43
N SER A 259 -3.18 10.47 5.83
CA SER A 259 -3.46 11.89 6.06
C SER A 259 -3.83 12.17 7.51
N CYS A 260 -4.68 11.33 8.11
CA CYS A 260 -5.02 11.40 9.52
C CYS A 260 -3.80 11.17 10.42
N LEU A 261 -2.95 10.19 10.09
CA LEU A 261 -1.71 9.89 10.80
C LEU A 261 -0.76 11.11 10.79
N HIS A 262 -0.66 11.81 9.66
CA HIS A 262 0.17 13.00 9.49
C HIS A 262 -0.46 14.26 10.13
N PHE A 263 -1.77 14.44 9.99
CA PHE A 263 -2.49 15.63 10.43
C PHE A 263 -2.71 15.66 11.95
N PHE A 264 -3.23 14.58 12.54
CA PHE A 264 -3.60 14.52 13.96
C PHE A 264 -2.42 14.20 14.86
N ARG A 265 -1.44 15.10 14.85
CA ARG A 265 -0.28 15.06 15.75
C ARG A 265 -0.56 15.79 17.06
N ASP A 266 0.09 15.35 18.12
CA ASP A 266 0.05 16.04 19.42
C ASP A 266 0.94 17.30 19.43
N ASP A 267 0.94 18.01 20.56
CA ASP A 267 1.74 19.23 20.77
C ASP A 267 3.26 19.00 20.65
N ARG A 268 3.70 17.74 20.74
CA ARG A 268 5.10 17.32 20.56
C ARG A 268 5.38 16.85 19.12
N GLY A 269 4.41 16.99 18.22
CA GLY A 269 4.51 16.56 16.83
C GLY A 269 4.51 15.03 16.66
N ARG A 270 3.97 14.27 17.62
CA ARG A 270 3.85 12.80 17.55
C ARG A 270 2.51 12.41 16.96
N SER A 271 2.56 11.46 16.04
CA SER A 271 1.37 10.77 15.56
C SER A 271 0.78 9.86 16.63
N TRP A 272 -0.48 9.44 16.45
CA TRP A 272 -1.18 8.58 17.40
C TRP A 272 -0.47 7.25 17.75
N PRO A 273 0.24 6.52 16.85
CA PRO A 273 0.97 5.30 17.24
C PRO A 273 2.25 5.59 18.04
N GLU A 274 2.75 6.83 18.00
CA GLU A 274 3.92 7.26 18.77
C GLU A 274 3.56 7.75 20.19
N ARG A 275 2.26 7.92 20.50
CA ARG A 275 1.84 8.44 21.81
C ARG A 275 2.28 7.51 22.94
N GLY A 276 2.91 8.08 23.96
CA GLY A 276 3.47 7.31 25.08
C GLY A 276 4.91 6.83 24.87
N ILE A 277 5.52 7.06 23.69
CA ILE A 277 6.92 6.66 23.45
C ILE A 277 7.91 7.37 24.39
N ASP A 278 7.62 8.59 24.81
CA ASP A 278 8.44 9.33 25.79
C ASP A 278 8.37 8.72 27.21
N LYS A 279 7.41 7.84 27.48
CA LYS A 279 7.30 7.11 28.75
C LYS A 279 8.17 5.85 28.78
N LEU A 280 8.75 5.48 27.64
CA LEU A 280 9.71 4.39 27.53
C LEU A 280 11.13 4.93 27.76
N LYS A 281 11.92 4.22 28.56
CA LYS A 281 13.31 4.57 28.85
C LYS A 281 14.20 4.06 27.71
N PHE A 282 14.69 4.95 26.86
CA PHE A 282 15.67 4.63 25.82
C PHE A 282 17.06 5.10 26.23
N LYS A 283 18.08 4.25 26.06
CA LYS A 283 19.48 4.58 26.36
C LYS A 283 20.14 5.45 25.29
N ARG A 284 19.64 5.42 24.05
CA ARG A 284 20.19 6.13 22.88
C ARG A 284 19.07 6.77 22.07
N GLU A 285 19.29 7.99 21.59
CA GLU A 285 18.34 8.71 20.71
C GLU A 285 18.07 7.98 19.39
N GLY A 286 19.08 7.27 18.86
CA GLY A 286 18.91 6.42 17.67
C GLY A 286 17.88 5.32 17.89
N THR A 287 17.91 4.64 19.04
CA THR A 287 16.94 3.59 19.39
C THR A 287 15.53 4.15 19.55
N LYS A 288 15.40 5.34 20.14
CA LYS A 288 14.12 6.04 20.23
C LYS A 288 13.57 6.41 18.86
N THR A 289 14.42 6.92 17.97
CA THR A 289 14.06 7.24 16.57
C THR A 289 13.62 5.99 15.81
N PHE A 290 14.33 4.87 15.96
CA PHE A 290 13.95 3.60 15.34
C PHE A 290 12.64 3.05 15.90
N ALA A 291 12.40 3.14 17.21
CA ALA A 291 11.12 2.75 17.81
C ALA A 291 9.96 3.61 17.27
N ARG A 292 10.16 4.92 17.11
CA ARG A 292 9.19 5.81 16.47
C ARG A 292 8.92 5.39 15.02
N PHE A 293 9.98 5.10 14.27
CA PHE A 293 9.86 4.61 12.91
C PHE A 293 9.05 3.30 12.83
N CYS A 294 9.34 2.33 13.70
CA CYS A 294 8.57 1.09 13.79
C CYS A 294 7.08 1.38 14.03
N ALA A 295 6.76 2.24 15.00
CA ALA A 295 5.36 2.57 15.29
C ALA A 295 4.64 3.20 14.08
N ILE A 296 5.28 4.14 13.38
CA ILE A 296 4.72 4.78 12.17
C ILE A 296 4.60 3.77 11.02
N ALA A 297 5.64 2.97 10.76
CA ALA A 297 5.65 1.94 9.73
C ALA A 297 4.57 0.89 9.98
N GLY A 298 4.42 0.42 11.22
CA GLY A 298 3.35 -0.51 11.61
C GLY A 298 1.96 0.08 11.38
N ALA A 299 1.74 1.35 11.70
CA ALA A 299 0.46 2.01 11.41
C ALA A 299 0.22 2.17 9.90
N ALA A 300 1.26 2.48 9.12
CA ALA A 300 1.19 2.59 7.67
C ALA A 300 0.88 1.23 7.00
N GLN A 301 1.53 0.15 7.46
CA GLN A 301 1.24 -1.22 7.00
C GLN A 301 -0.19 -1.65 7.34
N LEU A 302 -0.68 -1.31 8.54
CA LEU A 302 -2.06 -1.59 8.90
C LEU A 302 -3.08 -0.79 8.07
N ALA A 303 -2.73 0.45 7.69
CA ALA A 303 -3.58 1.29 6.87
C ALA A 303 -3.88 0.65 5.51
N ILE A 304 -2.84 0.23 4.77
CA ILE A 304 -3.01 -0.45 3.47
C ILE A 304 -3.65 -1.82 3.63
N LEU A 305 -3.31 -2.57 4.69
CA LEU A 305 -3.89 -3.88 4.93
C LEU A 305 -5.42 -3.81 5.07
N ILE A 306 -5.90 -2.88 5.91
CA ILE A 306 -7.33 -2.73 6.21
C ILE A 306 -8.08 -2.05 5.07
N ALA A 307 -7.53 -0.98 4.51
CA ALA A 307 -8.25 -0.15 3.53
C ALA A 307 -8.22 -0.72 2.11
N PHE A 308 -7.17 -1.46 1.75
CA PHE A 308 -6.97 -1.97 0.40
C PHE A 308 -6.98 -3.50 0.35
N ASN A 309 -6.04 -4.17 1.02
CA ASN A 309 -5.85 -5.61 0.83
C ASN A 309 -7.04 -6.46 1.30
N PHE A 310 -7.59 -6.19 2.48
CA PHE A 310 -8.76 -6.93 2.97
C PHE A 310 -10.00 -6.78 2.07
N PRO A 311 -10.39 -5.56 1.64
CA PRO A 311 -11.44 -5.40 0.63
C PRO A 311 -11.14 -6.18 -0.66
N TYR A 312 -9.91 -6.10 -1.18
CA TYR A 312 -9.56 -6.79 -2.41
C TYR A 312 -9.60 -8.31 -2.31
N TRP A 313 -9.19 -8.89 -1.19
CA TRP A 313 -9.38 -10.33 -0.96
C TRP A 313 -10.86 -10.73 -0.97
N PHE A 314 -11.75 -9.87 -0.47
CA PHE A 314 -13.19 -10.10 -0.58
C PHE A 314 -13.68 -9.96 -2.03
N TYR A 315 -13.18 -8.96 -2.77
CA TYR A 315 -13.54 -8.77 -4.18
C TYR A 315 -13.03 -9.90 -5.07
N ALA A 316 -11.88 -10.49 -4.74
CA ALA A 316 -11.29 -11.63 -5.44
C ALA A 316 -12.22 -12.84 -5.51
N LEU A 317 -13.04 -13.05 -4.47
CA LEU A 317 -13.99 -14.15 -4.39
C LEU A 317 -15.18 -13.99 -5.35
N HIS A 318 -15.36 -12.78 -5.89
CA HIS A 318 -16.47 -12.41 -6.77
C HIS A 318 -15.97 -11.94 -8.15
N SER A 319 -14.69 -12.11 -8.44
CA SER A 319 -14.07 -11.58 -9.63
C SER A 319 -14.46 -12.40 -10.86
N GLY A 320 -14.61 -11.72 -12.00
CA GLY A 320 -14.97 -12.30 -13.28
C GLY A 320 -13.77 -12.89 -14.03
N PRO A 321 -13.98 -13.39 -15.26
CA PRO A 321 -12.90 -13.95 -16.04
C PRO A 321 -11.89 -12.88 -16.44
N MET A 322 -10.63 -13.29 -16.56
CA MET A 322 -9.57 -12.42 -17.05
C MET A 322 -9.80 -12.04 -18.52
N PRO A 323 -9.75 -10.75 -18.89
CA PRO A 323 -9.90 -10.32 -20.28
C PRO A 323 -8.91 -11.03 -21.22
N GLN A 324 -9.41 -11.54 -22.35
CA GLN A 324 -8.59 -12.22 -23.37
C GLN A 324 -7.36 -11.41 -23.82
N PRO A 325 -7.44 -10.07 -24.02
CA PRO A 325 -6.27 -9.29 -24.41
C PRO A 325 -5.11 -9.36 -23.42
N HIS A 326 -5.37 -9.61 -22.13
CA HIS A 326 -4.31 -9.78 -21.15
C HIS A 326 -3.66 -11.16 -21.24
N ILE A 327 -4.41 -12.19 -21.63
CA ILE A 327 -3.89 -13.56 -21.80
C ILE A 327 -3.08 -13.67 -23.09
N GLU A 328 -3.59 -13.12 -24.19
CA GLU A 328 -2.96 -13.20 -25.52
C GLU A 328 -1.67 -12.38 -25.62
N ARG A 329 -1.59 -11.25 -24.89
CA ARG A 329 -0.41 -10.38 -24.88
C ARG A 329 0.51 -10.77 -23.74
N THR A 330 1.57 -11.51 -24.05
CA THR A 330 2.52 -12.04 -23.06
C THR A 330 3.15 -10.98 -22.16
N TRP A 331 3.38 -9.76 -22.67
CA TRP A 331 3.94 -8.63 -21.90
C TRP A 331 2.96 -8.02 -20.89
N ARG A 332 1.67 -8.36 -20.98
CA ARG A 332 0.65 -7.97 -20.00
C ARG A 332 0.62 -8.97 -18.85
N ASN A 333 0.61 -10.27 -19.14
CA ASN A 333 0.42 -11.35 -18.18
C ASN A 333 1.67 -11.73 -17.37
N GLY A 334 2.86 -11.48 -17.92
CA GLY A 334 4.13 -11.82 -17.25
C GLY A 334 4.34 -13.31 -16.97
N GLY A 335 3.54 -14.20 -17.58
CA GLY A 335 3.64 -15.65 -17.41
C GLY A 335 3.10 -16.20 -16.09
N VAL A 336 2.31 -15.41 -15.35
CA VAL A 336 1.76 -15.84 -14.05
C VAL A 336 0.76 -16.97 -14.24
N CYS A 337 -0.16 -16.83 -15.19
CA CYS A 337 -1.18 -17.83 -15.51
C CYS A 337 -1.32 -18.03 -17.03
N GLY A 338 -2.13 -19.00 -17.45
CA GLY A 338 -2.58 -19.13 -18.84
C GLY A 338 -2.12 -20.43 -19.52
N PRO A 339 -2.42 -20.63 -20.81
CA PRO A 339 -2.35 -21.93 -21.47
C PRO A 339 -0.98 -22.61 -21.46
N THR A 340 0.11 -21.86 -21.30
CA THR A 340 1.48 -22.38 -21.27
C THR A 340 2.03 -22.57 -19.85
N THR A 341 1.22 -22.37 -18.82
CA THR A 341 1.64 -22.42 -17.41
C THR A 341 0.87 -23.50 -16.64
N ALA A 342 1.40 -23.91 -15.49
CA ALA A 342 0.73 -24.86 -14.60
C ALA A 342 -0.55 -24.33 -13.93
N PHE A 343 -0.85 -23.03 -14.08
CA PHE A 343 -1.95 -22.36 -13.40
C PHE A 343 -2.94 -21.75 -14.39
N ASN A 344 -4.23 -21.96 -14.15
CA ASN A 344 -5.28 -21.32 -14.94
C ASN A 344 -5.38 -19.83 -14.61
N CYS A 345 -5.74 -19.03 -15.61
CA CYS A 345 -6.08 -17.62 -15.34
C CYS A 345 -7.45 -17.54 -14.66
N PRO A 346 -7.74 -16.45 -13.93
CA PRO A 346 -9.01 -16.27 -13.26
C PRO A 346 -10.20 -16.48 -14.20
N ASP A 347 -11.10 -17.41 -13.84
CA ASP A 347 -12.38 -17.64 -14.50
C ASP A 347 -13.37 -18.18 -13.44
N PRO A 348 -14.55 -17.57 -13.25
CA PRO A 348 -15.57 -18.05 -12.31
C PRO A 348 -16.02 -19.50 -12.52
N LYS A 349 -15.80 -20.05 -13.72
CA LYS A 349 -16.14 -21.45 -14.05
C LYS A 349 -15.10 -22.44 -13.55
N LEU A 350 -13.91 -21.97 -13.17
CA LEU A 350 -12.79 -22.79 -12.71
C LEU A 350 -12.56 -22.56 -11.21
N PRO A 351 -12.04 -23.58 -10.50
CA PRO A 351 -11.53 -23.37 -9.14
C PRO A 351 -10.42 -22.32 -9.13
N ILE A 352 -10.29 -21.61 -8.00
CA ILE A 352 -9.17 -20.68 -7.80
C ILE A 352 -7.86 -21.48 -7.72
N SER A 353 -6.96 -21.24 -8.66
CA SER A 353 -5.64 -21.86 -8.73
C SER A 353 -4.79 -21.54 -7.50
N ARG A 354 -4.15 -22.56 -6.92
CA ARG A 354 -3.30 -22.40 -5.73
C ARG A 354 -1.91 -22.94 -5.98
N GLN A 355 -0.89 -22.31 -5.40
CA GLN A 355 0.50 -22.75 -5.47
C GLN A 355 0.68 -24.21 -5.00
N SER A 356 -0.11 -24.64 -4.01
CA SER A 356 -0.07 -26.02 -3.48
C SER A 356 -0.84 -27.03 -4.32
N ALA A 357 -1.69 -26.59 -5.26
CA ALA A 357 -2.54 -27.42 -6.10
C ALA A 357 -2.58 -26.83 -7.53
N PRO A 358 -1.49 -26.99 -8.31
CA PRO A 358 -1.44 -26.54 -9.70
C PRO A 358 -2.50 -27.27 -10.53
N ASP A 359 -3.14 -26.55 -11.46
CA ASP A 359 -4.17 -27.13 -12.34
C ASP A 359 -3.57 -28.12 -13.34
N ARG A 360 -2.33 -27.85 -13.78
CA ARG A 360 -1.59 -28.60 -14.79
C ARG A 360 -0.17 -28.90 -14.29
N PRO A 361 -0.02 -29.82 -13.32
CA PRO A 361 1.27 -30.12 -12.68
C PRO A 361 2.35 -30.56 -13.67
N GLU A 362 1.98 -31.13 -14.81
CA GLU A 362 2.87 -31.53 -15.90
C GLU A 362 3.62 -30.36 -16.55
N LEU A 363 3.12 -29.13 -16.40
CA LEU A 363 3.76 -27.91 -16.91
C LEU A 363 4.69 -27.24 -15.89
N LEU A 364 4.84 -27.82 -14.69
CA LEU A 364 5.83 -27.32 -13.73
C LEU A 364 7.24 -27.61 -14.24
N PRO A 365 8.20 -26.68 -14.05
CA PRO A 365 9.60 -26.97 -14.35
C PRO A 365 10.04 -28.22 -13.57
N GLU A 366 10.70 -29.17 -14.24
CA GLU A 366 11.33 -30.29 -13.54
C GLU A 366 12.27 -29.71 -12.48
N ARG A 367 11.97 -29.97 -11.19
CA ARG A 367 12.86 -29.57 -10.11
C ARG A 367 14.18 -30.32 -10.31
N ARG A 368 15.21 -29.63 -10.81
CA ARG A 368 16.58 -30.12 -10.66
C ARG A 368 16.84 -30.21 -9.16
N ARG A 369 16.90 -31.44 -8.66
CA ARG A 369 17.25 -31.73 -7.27
C ARG A 369 18.67 -31.32 -6.96
#